data_AF-A0A2H1JI40-F1
#
_entry.id   AF-A0A2H1JI40-F1
#
_cell.length_a   1.000
_cell.length_b   1.000
_cell.length_c   1.000
_cell.angle_alpha   90.00
_cell.angle_beta   90.00
_cell.angle_gamma   90.00
#
_symmetry.space_group_name_H-M   'P 1'
#
loop_
_entity.id
_entity.type
_entity.pdbx_description
1 polymer ?
#
loop_
_entity_poly.entity_id
_entity_poly.type
_entity_poly.pdbx_seq_one_letter_code
_entity_poly.pdbx_strand_id
1 'polypeptide(L)' 'MKNAIKELLADRRSLKEAAVVTVLVPLVRYIMHLIGWGHGSFGWWEVILGALLTGGFYWVVTSGFRRFRDEDVTPS' A
#
# COMPACT_ATOMS: atom_id res chain seq x y z
N MET A 1 -16.53 -8.03 -11.37
CA MET A 1 -15.86 -7.55 -10.14
C MET A 1 -15.33 -8.67 -9.24
N LYS A 2 -16.12 -9.67 -8.83
CA LYS A 2 -15.64 -10.73 -7.91
C LYS A 2 -14.38 -11.46 -8.40
N ASN A 3 -14.27 -11.77 -9.69
CA ASN A 3 -13.10 -12.45 -10.25
C ASN A 3 -11.84 -11.58 -10.21
N ALA A 4 -11.96 -10.30 -10.57
CA ALA A 4 -10.85 -9.35 -10.51
C ALA A 4 -10.31 -9.17 -9.08
N ILE A 5 -11.19 -9.08 -8.08
CA ILE A 5 -10.79 -9.01 -6.67
C ILE A 5 -10.06 -10.30 -6.23
N LYS A 6 -10.56 -11.45 -6.68
CA LYS A 6 -9.95 -12.76 -6.36
C LYS A 6 -8.55 -12.91 -6.98
N GLU A 7 -8.38 -12.38 -8.18
CA GLU A 7 -7.12 -12.34 -8.93
C GLU A 7 -6.13 -11.33 -8.31
N LEU A 8 -6.60 -10.16 -7.91
CA LEU A 8 -5.82 -9.17 -7.15
C LEU A 8 -5.32 -9.74 -5.81
N LEU A 9 -6.16 -10.49 -5.10
CA LEU A 9 -5.80 -11.17 -3.85
C LEU A 9 -4.87 -12.38 -4.05
N ALA A 10 -4.79 -12.90 -5.28
CA ALA A 10 -3.86 -13.97 -5.63
C ALA A 10 -2.42 -13.43 -5.79
N ASP A 11 -2.24 -12.13 -6.07
CA ASP A 11 -0.93 -11.48 -6.03
C ASP A 11 -0.43 -11.28 -4.58
N ARG A 12 0.04 -12.40 -4.03
CA ARG A 12 0.64 -12.51 -2.69
C ARG A 12 1.84 -11.57 -2.51
N ARG A 13 2.55 -11.24 -3.59
CA ARG A 13 3.73 -10.37 -3.55
C ARG A 13 3.31 -8.91 -3.41
N SER A 14 2.35 -8.45 -4.21
CA SER A 14 1.75 -7.12 -4.06
C SER A 14 1.08 -6.95 -2.70
N LEU A 15 0.37 -7.97 -2.20
CA LEU A 15 -0.20 -7.96 -0.85
C LEU A 15 0.85 -7.82 0.25
N LYS A 16 1.97 -8.54 0.16
CA LYS A 16 3.08 -8.42 1.11
C LYS A 16 3.70 -7.03 1.07
N GLU A 17 3.96 -6.49 -0.12
CA GLU A 17 4.53 -5.14 -0.30
C GLU A 17 3.57 -4.06 0.25
N ALA A 18 2.28 -4.18 -0.02
CA ALA A 18 1.26 -3.28 0.51
C ALA A 18 1.13 -3.34 2.04
N ALA A 19 1.23 -4.54 2.63
CA ALA A 19 1.27 -4.70 4.08
C ALA A 19 2.51 -4.01 4.67
N VAL A 20 3.67 -4.16 4.03
CA VAL A 20 4.91 -3.47 4.44
C VAL A 20 4.76 -1.95 4.35
N VAL A 21 4.20 -1.42 3.26
CA VAL A 21 3.94 0.03 3.11
C VAL A 21 2.96 0.52 4.18
N THR A 22 1.88 -0.22 4.44
CA THR A 22 0.91 0.10 5.49
C THR A 22 1.55 0.19 6.88
N VAL A 23 2.53 -0.67 7.18
CA VAL A 23 3.24 -0.66 8.47
C VAL A 23 4.34 0.40 8.52
N LEU A 24 5.02 0.67 7.40
CA LEU A 24 6.08 1.66 7.33
C LEU A 24 5.57 3.08 7.57
N VAL A 25 4.36 3.43 7.11
CA VAL A 25 3.80 4.78 7.30
C VAL A 25 3.67 5.18 8.78
N PRO A 26 3.01 4.42 9.66
CA PRO A 26 2.93 4.76 11.08
C PRO A 26 4.30 4.62 11.78
N LEU A 27 5.17 3.71 11.31
CA LEU A 27 6.53 3.55 11.85
C LEU A 27 7.39 4.78 11.61
N VAL A 28 7.42 5.31 10.38
CA VAL A 28 8.16 6.53 10.03
C VAL A 28 7.65 7.70 10.83
N ARG A 29 6.32 7.84 10.99
CA ARG A 29 5.76 8.89 11.84
C ARG A 29 6.15 8.72 13.30
N TYR A 30 6.11 7.51 13.83
CA TYR A 30 6.53 7.23 15.20
C TYR A 30 7.99 7.63 15.43
N ILE A 31 8.88 7.30 14.49
CA ILE A 31 10.28 7.74 14.51
C ILE A 31 10.38 9.26 14.45
N MET A 32 9.63 9.92 13.56
CA MET A 32 9.61 11.39 13.45
C MET A 32 9.06 12.08 14.71
N HIS A 33 8.11 11.44 15.40
CA HIS A 33 7.60 11.91 16.67
C HIS A 33 8.65 11.78 17.78
N LEU A 34 9.39 10.67 17.84
CA LEU A 34 10.46 10.46 18.81
C LEU A 34 11.61 11.46 18.67
N ILE A 35 11.98 11.83 17.44
CA ILE A 35 13.04 12.82 17.17
C ILE A 35 12.54 14.27 17.25
N GLY A 36 11.28 14.50 17.63
CA GLY A 36 10.71 15.85 17.80
C GLY A 36 10.44 16.61 16.50
N TRP A 37 10.47 15.95 15.34
CA TRP A 37 10.21 16.55 14.02
C TRP A 37 8.73 16.52 13.62
N GLY A 38 7.88 15.86 14.40
CA GLY A 38 6.44 15.77 14.15
C GLY A 38 5.70 17.06 14.53
N HIS A 39 5.48 17.96 13.57
CA HIS A 39 4.53 19.05 13.73
C HIS A 39 3.12 18.47 13.97
N GLY A 40 2.43 18.97 15.00
CA GLY A 40 1.15 18.46 15.53
C GLY A 40 -0.07 18.60 14.61
N SER A 41 0.13 18.67 13.29
CA SER A 41 -0.91 18.95 12.30
C SER A 41 -1.87 17.78 12.04
N PHE A 42 -1.57 16.57 12.52
CA PHE A 42 -2.44 15.38 12.38
C PHE A 42 -2.45 14.56 13.67
N GLY A 43 -3.59 14.04 14.07
CA GLY A 43 -3.73 13.09 15.17
C GLY A 43 -3.33 11.67 14.78
N TRP A 44 -3.08 10.81 15.79
CA TRP A 44 -2.70 9.40 15.57
C TRP A 44 -3.72 8.60 14.74
N TRP A 45 -5.01 8.94 14.86
CA TRP A 45 -6.07 8.26 14.10
C TRP A 45 -5.99 8.55 12.59
N GLU A 46 -5.70 9.79 12.21
CA GLU A 46 -5.57 10.20 10.80
C GLU A 46 -4.38 9.53 10.13
N VAL A 47 -3.34 9.22 10.90
CA VAL A 47 -2.14 8.52 10.43
C VAL A 47 -2.43 7.07 10.13
N ILE A 48 -3.16 6.40 11.02
CA ILE A 48 -3.57 5.00 10.83
C ILE A 48 -4.46 4.90 9.59
N LEU A 49 -5.41 5.82 9.42
CA LEU A 49 -6.25 5.90 8.24
C LEU A 49 -5.44 6.19 6.97
N GLY A 50 -4.55 7.18 7.02
CA GLY A 50 -3.65 7.53 5.92
C GLY A 50 -2.75 6.37 5.51
N ALA A 51 -2.25 5.60 6.47
CA ALA A 51 -1.43 4.41 6.23
C ALA A 51 -2.21 3.30 5.50
N LEU A 52 -3.43 3.01 5.96
CA LEU A 52 -4.32 2.03 5.33
C LEU A 52 -4.70 2.46 3.92
N LEU A 53 -5.05 3.74 3.73
CA LEU A 53 -5.36 4.30 2.41
C LEU A 53 -4.16 4.22 1.47
N THR A 54 -2.97 4.58 1.95
CA THR A 54 -1.74 4.57 1.16
C THR A 54 -1.34 3.14 0.77
N GLY A 55 -1.38 2.20 1.71
CA GLY A 55 -1.07 0.79 1.43
C GLY A 55 -2.09 0.13 0.50
N GLY A 56 -3.38 0.43 0.70
CA GLY A 56 -4.45 -0.02 -0.20
C GLY A 56 -4.31 0.57 -1.61
N PHE A 57 -4.00 1.86 -1.72
CA PHE A 57 -3.75 2.52 -2.99
C PHE A 57 -2.52 1.93 -3.70
N TYR A 58 -1.40 1.76 -2.98
CA TYR A 58 -0.20 1.10 -3.49
C TYR A 58 -0.55 -0.28 -4.04
N TRP A 59 -1.26 -1.11 -3.26
CA TRP A 59 -1.67 -2.45 -3.68
C TRP A 59 -2.43 -2.46 -5.00
N VAL A 60 -3.47 -1.63 -5.12
CA VAL A 60 -4.33 -1.56 -6.32
C VAL A 60 -3.52 -1.10 -7.54
N VAL A 61 -2.66 -0.09 -7.36
CA VAL A 61 -1.83 0.43 -8.45
C VAL A 61 -0.79 -0.61 -8.88
N THR A 62 -0.01 -1.17 -7.96
CA THR A 62 1.06 -2.11 -8.32
C THR A 62 0.54 -3.43 -8.87
N SER A 63 -0.58 -3.93 -8.37
CA SER A 63 -1.23 -5.12 -8.92
C SER A 63 -1.79 -4.87 -10.33
N GLY A 64 -2.37 -3.69 -10.57
CA GLY A 64 -2.81 -3.28 -11.91
C GLY A 64 -1.67 -3.15 -12.90
N PHE A 65 -0.59 -2.44 -12.55
CA PHE A 65 0.59 -2.28 -13.43
C PHE A 65 1.29 -3.61 -13.72
N ARG A 66 1.38 -4.52 -12.74
CA ARG A 66 1.93 -5.86 -12.97
C ARG A 66 1.07 -6.67 -13.95
N ARG A 67 -0.25 -6.58 -13.84
CA ARG A 67 -1.17 -7.21 -14.78
C ARG A 67 -0.97 -6.68 -16.21
N PHE A 68 -0.88 -5.35 -16.38
CA PHE A 68 -0.59 -4.77 -17.71
C PHE A 68 0.74 -5.24 -18.27
N ARG A 69 1.79 -5.27 -17.44
CA ARG A 69 3.10 -5.80 -17.85
C ARG A 69 2.99 -7.25 -18.29
N ASP A 70 2.34 -8.11 -17.50
CA ASP A 70 2.25 -9.53 -17.78
C ASP A 70 1.35 -9.85 -19.00
N GLU A 71 0.34 -9.02 -19.28
CA GLU A 71 -0.49 -9.07 -20.51
C GLU A 71 0.30 -8.61 -21.76
N ASP A 72 1.23 -7.65 -21.63
CA ASP A 72 2.09 -7.16 -22.74
C ASP A 72 3.24 -8.13 -23.11
N VAL A 73 3.72 -9.00 -22.21
CA VAL A 73 4.79 -9.97 -22.50
C VAL A 73 4.31 -11.32 -23.07
N THR A 74 3.00 -11.54 -23.22
CA THR A 74 2.48 -12.69 -23.97
C THR A 74 2.06 -12.28 -25.39
N PRO A 75 2.93 -12.38 -26.40
CA PRO A 75 2.44 -12.51 -27.77
C PRO A 75 1.68 -13.85 -27.88
N SER A 76 0.49 -13.78 -28.49
CA SER A 76 -0.40 -14.90 -28.82
C SER A 76 0.30 -16.08 -29.47
#